data_AF-M2Q8J6-F1
#
_entry.id   AF-M2Q8J6-F1
#
_cell.length_a   1.000
_cell.length_b   1.000
_cell.length_c   1.000
_cell.angle_alpha   90.00
_cell.angle_beta   90.00
_cell.angle_gamma   90.00
#
_symmetry.space_group_name_H-M   'P 1'
#
loop_
_entity.id
_entity.type
_entity.pdbx_description
1 polymer ?
#
loop_
_entity_poly.entity_id
_entity_poly.type
_entity_poly.pdbx_seq_one_letter_code
_entity_poly.pdbx_strand_id
1 'polypeptide(L)' 'MQHRATRTQEILDEISHHDGQIQTYDDVYHGQQYLDAVQDGRLTEDDILLGYSLDGAQLYRNKTSDCWI' A
#
# COMPACT_ATOMS: atom_id res chain seq x y z
N MET A 1 -8.11 7.30 -11.78
CA MET A 1 -6.74 6.94 -11.34
C MET A 1 -6.27 5.70 -12.09
N GLN A 2 -5.87 5.82 -13.37
CA GLN A 2 -5.57 4.65 -14.21
C GLN A 2 -4.38 3.83 -13.72
N HIS A 3 -3.31 4.49 -13.25
CA HIS A 3 -2.10 3.79 -12.80
C HIS A 3 -2.37 2.74 -11.71
N ARG A 4 -3.15 3.10 -10.67
CA ARG A 4 -3.51 2.17 -9.59
C ARG A 4 -4.28 0.96 -10.13
N ALA A 5 -5.30 1.20 -10.95
CA ALA A 5 -6.13 0.13 -11.52
C ALA A 5 -5.29 -0.83 -12.36
N THR A 6 -4.45 -0.30 -13.25
CA THR A 6 -3.54 -1.11 -14.07
C THR A 6 -2.59 -1.94 -13.22
N ARG A 7 -1.92 -1.32 -12.22
CA ARG A 7 -0.99 -2.06 -11.35
C ARG A 7 -1.68 -3.12 -10.51
N THR A 8 -2.88 -2.84 -10.01
CA THR A 8 -3.65 -3.81 -9.24
C THR A 8 -4.00 -5.02 -10.08
N GLN A 9 -4.39 -4.81 -11.35
CA GLN A 9 -4.68 -5.91 -12.26
C GLN A 9 -3.43 -6.74 -12.55
N GLU A 10 -2.28 -6.11 -12.83
CA GLU A 10 -1.00 -6.81 -13.04
C GLU A 10 -0.64 -7.71 -11.84
N ILE A 11 -0.83 -7.22 -10.62
CA ILE A 11 -0.55 -7.96 -9.38
C ILE A 11 -1.51 -9.14 -9.23
N LEU A 12 -2.81 -8.93 -9.45
CA LEU A 12 -3.80 -10.01 -9.39
C LEU A 12 -3.52 -11.09 -10.42
N ASP A 13 -3.11 -10.70 -11.62
CA ASP A 13 -2.70 -11.62 -12.68
C ASP A 13 -1.45 -12.40 -12.25
N GLU A 14 -0.43 -11.75 -11.70
CA GLU A 14 0.77 -12.42 -11.16
C GLU A 14 0.40 -13.48 -10.10
N ILE A 15 -0.39 -13.08 -9.10
CA ILE A 15 -0.85 -13.97 -8.02
C ILE A 15 -1.57 -15.20 -8.59
N SER A 16 -2.42 -15.00 -9.61
CA SER A 16 -3.16 -16.09 -10.24
C SER A 16 -2.26 -17.08 -11.01
N HIS A 17 -1.14 -16.62 -11.57
CA HIS A 17 -0.19 -17.46 -12.30
C HIS A 17 0.84 -18.15 -11.39
N HIS A 18 1.01 -17.67 -10.16
CA HIS A 18 2.05 -18.11 -9.23
C HIS A 18 1.49 -18.79 -7.97
N ASP A 19 0.40 -19.55 -8.10
CA ASP A 19 -0.24 -20.31 -6.99
C ASP A 19 -0.53 -19.44 -5.75
N GLY A 20 -0.93 -18.18 -5.96
CA GLY A 20 -1.23 -17.25 -4.89
C GLY A 20 -0.01 -16.51 -4.32
N GLN A 21 1.18 -16.68 -4.91
CA GLN A 21 2.42 -16.07 -4.42
C GLN A 21 2.77 -14.78 -5.17
N ILE A 22 3.19 -13.77 -4.42
CA ILE A 22 3.79 -12.54 -4.94
C ILE A 22 5.29 -12.71 -4.91
N GLN A 23 5.99 -12.50 -6.04
CA GLN A 23 7.44 -12.67 -6.08
C GLN A 23 8.18 -11.48 -5.52
N THR A 24 7.69 -10.27 -5.77
CA THR A 24 8.32 -9.01 -5.35
C THR A 24 7.27 -8.03 -4.82
N TYR A 25 7.59 -7.37 -3.71
CA TYR A 25 6.81 -6.27 -3.17
C TYR A 25 7.53 -4.97 -3.50
N ASP A 26 7.06 -4.23 -4.52
CA ASP A 26 7.71 -2.99 -4.98
C ASP A 26 7.00 -1.71 -4.51
N ASP A 27 5.67 -1.75 -4.43
CA ASP A 27 4.80 -0.60 -4.18
C ASP A 27 3.65 -0.98 -3.22
N VAL A 28 2.92 0.04 -2.77
CA VAL A 28 1.86 -0.04 -1.75
C VAL A 28 0.68 -0.95 -2.13
N TYR A 29 0.50 -1.24 -3.43
CA TYR A 29 -0.63 -2.04 -3.93
C TYR A 29 -0.51 -3.54 -3.63
N HIS A 30 0.64 -4.01 -3.16
CA HIS A 30 0.83 -5.41 -2.77
C HIS A 30 0.31 -5.73 -1.35
N GLY A 31 -0.20 -4.71 -0.65
CA GLY A 31 -0.75 -4.90 0.69
C GLY A 31 -1.96 -5.84 0.66
N GLN A 32 -1.93 -6.91 1.44
CA GLN A 32 -3.03 -7.88 1.47
C GLN A 32 -4.39 -7.24 1.79
N GLN A 33 -4.44 -6.34 2.78
CA GLN A 33 -5.66 -5.62 3.12
C GLN A 33 -6.21 -4.79 1.96
N TYR A 34 -5.33 -4.23 1.13
CA TYR A 34 -5.72 -3.50 -0.07
C TYR A 34 -6.30 -4.45 -1.13
N LEU A 35 -5.59 -5.53 -1.43
CA LEU A 35 -6.01 -6.52 -2.44
C LEU A 35 -7.33 -7.20 -2.05
N ASP A 36 -7.49 -7.59 -0.79
CA ASP A 36 -8.74 -8.16 -0.27
C ASP A 36 -9.89 -7.15 -0.39
N ALA A 37 -9.65 -5.86 -0.09
CA ALA A 37 -10.68 -4.84 -0.23
C ALA A 37 -11.10 -4.61 -1.69
N VAL A 38 -10.18 -4.73 -2.65
CA VAL A 38 -10.48 -4.67 -4.08
C VAL A 38 -11.27 -5.92 -4.51
N GLN A 39 -10.82 -7.12 -4.14
CA GLN A 39 -11.50 -8.37 -4.50
C GLN A 39 -12.91 -8.47 -3.90
N ASP A 40 -13.10 -8.00 -2.67
CA ASP A 40 -14.41 -7.95 -2.01
C ASP A 40 -15.33 -6.86 -2.58
N GLY A 41 -14.85 -6.02 -3.51
CA GLY A 41 -15.59 -4.87 -4.04
C GLY A 41 -15.81 -3.74 -3.03
N ARG A 42 -15.08 -3.76 -1.90
CA ARG A 42 -15.10 -2.70 -0.87
C ARG A 42 -14.33 -1.47 -1.31
N LEU A 43 -13.43 -1.61 -2.29
CA LEU A 43 -12.67 -0.53 -2.91
C LEU A 43 -12.79 -0.63 -4.43
N THR A 44 -13.27 0.45 -5.05
CA THR A 44 -13.42 0.58 -6.52
C THR A 44 -12.29 1.43 -7.12
N GLU A 45 -12.22 1.49 -8.45
CA GLU A 45 -11.19 2.27 -9.17
C GLU A 45 -11.30 3.79 -8.95
N ASP A 46 -12.50 4.27 -8.61
CA ASP A 46 -12.78 5.70 -8.42
C ASP A 46 -12.63 6.15 -6.97
N ASP A 47 -12.50 5.20 -6.03
CA ASP A 47 -12.32 5.51 -4.63
C ASP A 47 -10.93 6.09 -4.33
N ILE A 48 -10.86 6.97 -3.33
CA ILE A 48 -9.61 7.53 -2.83
C ILE A 48 -9.12 6.68 -1.66
N LEU A 49 -7.84 6.30 -1.73
CA LEU A 49 -7.18 5.53 -0.67
C LEU A 49 -6.11 6.39 0.00
N LEU A 50 -6.10 6.39 1.33
CA LEU A 50 -5.07 7.02 2.13
C LEU A 50 -4.13 5.94 2.68
N GLY A 51 -2.95 5.82 2.08
CA GLY A 51 -1.85 5.04 2.64
C GLY A 51 -1.06 5.90 3.61
N TYR A 52 -0.80 5.41 4.82
CA TYR A 52 0.03 6.10 5.79
C TYR A 52 1.11 5.13 6.31
N SER A 53 2.38 5.54 6.20
CA SER A 53 3.51 4.83 6.82
C SER A 53 3.95 5.60 8.06
N LEU A 54 3.88 4.94 9.22
CA LEU A 54 4.45 5.44 10.46
C LEU A 54 5.83 4.82 10.62
N ASP A 55 6.87 5.54 10.22
CA ASP A 55 8.22 5.18 10.62
C ASP A 55 8.33 5.39 12.15
N GLY A 56 8.85 4.39 12.84
CA GLY A 56 8.72 4.23 14.29
C GLY A 56 9.03 5.48 15.13
N ALA A 57 8.38 5.55 16.29
CA ALA A 57 8.56 6.63 17.25
C ALA A 57 10.04 6.73 17.68
N GLN A 58 10.64 7.89 17.43
CA GLN A 58 11.98 8.17 17.92
C GLN A 58 11.91 8.40 19.44
N LEU A 59 12.33 7.40 20.22
CA LEU A 59 12.39 7.45 21.69
C LEU A 59 13.55 8.35 22.14
N TYR A 60 13.45 9.66 21.92
CA TYR A 60 14.29 10.63 22.63
C TYR A 60 13.59 11.04 23.93
N ARG A 61 14.23 10.73 25.05
CA ARG A 61 13.78 11.19 26.37
C ARG A 61 13.69 12.72 26.47
N ASN A 62 14.54 13.44 25.74
CA ASN A 62 14.52 14.88 25.56
C ASN A 62 15.11 15.20 24.18
N LYS A 63 14.27 15.59 23.21
CA LYS A 63 14.71 16.19 21.95
C LYS A 63 14.45 17.69 22.05
N THR A 64 15.51 18.49 22.20
CA THR A 64 15.39 19.94 22.02
C THR A 64 15.13 20.17 20.53
N SER A 65 14.04 20.85 20.21
CA SER A 65 13.61 21.10 18.83
C SER A 65 14.56 22.08 18.14
N ASP A 66 15.32 21.64 17.14
CA ASP A 66 16.05 22.51 16.21
C ASP A 66 15.10 23.08 15.12
N CYS A 67 13.92 23.54 15.53
CA CYS A 67 13.02 24.26 14.64
C CYS A 67 13.41 25.73 14.65
N TRP A 68 13.93 26.20 13.52
CA TRP A 68 14.03 27.63 13.23
C TRP A 68 12.70 28.07 12.59
N ILE A 69 12.04 29.07 13.18
CA ILE A 69 10.95 29.86 12.57
C ILE A 69 11.57 30.97 11.73
#